data_AF-A0A656K0A7-F1
#
_entry.id   AF-A0A656K0A7-F1
#
_cell.length_a   1.000
_cell.length_b   1.000
_cell.length_c   1.000
_cell.angle_alpha   90.00
_cell.angle_beta   90.00
_cell.angle_gamma   90.00
#
_symmetry.space_group_name_H-M   'P 1'
#
loop_
_entity.id
_entity.type
_entity.pdbx_description
1 polymer ?
#
loop_
_entity_poly.entity_id
_entity_poly.type
_entity_poly.pdbx_seq_one_letter_code
_entity_poly.pdbx_strand_id
1 'polypeptide(L)'
;PGFGGTVRLPRIIGADNAIEWIASGKENSAEDALKVGVVDAVVAPEKLQAAALDLIQRAISGEFDYKAKRQPKLDKLKLNAIEQMMAFETAKGFVAGQAGPNYPAPVEAIKTIQKAANFGRDKALEIEAAGFVKMAKTSAAQSLIGLFLNDQELKKKAKGYDEVARDVKQAAV
;
A
#
# COMPACT_ATOMS: atom_id res chain seq x y z
N PRO A 1 -3.90 -1.60 5.70
CA PRO A 1 -3.11 -2.82 5.42
C PRO A 1 -3.05 -3.71 6.67
N GLY A 2 -3.11 -5.04 6.54
CA GLY A 2 -3.16 -5.96 7.70
C GLY A 2 -1.97 -6.93 7.82
N PHE A 3 -0.99 -6.84 6.91
CA PHE A 3 0.18 -7.73 6.86
C PHE A 3 1.50 -6.95 6.92
N GLY A 4 1.56 -5.93 7.76
CA GLY A 4 2.69 -5.04 8.00
C GLY A 4 2.88 -3.96 6.94
N GLY A 5 1.82 -3.60 6.21
CA GLY A 5 1.88 -2.55 5.19
C GLY A 5 1.99 -1.15 5.81
N THR A 6 1.25 -0.87 6.89
CA THR A 6 1.38 0.40 7.64
C THR A 6 2.64 0.44 8.50
N VAL A 7 3.38 -0.68 8.58
CA VAL A 7 4.65 -0.77 9.28
C VAL A 7 5.81 -0.57 8.32
N ARG A 8 5.89 -1.38 7.26
CA ARG A 8 7.05 -1.40 6.36
C ARG A 8 7.07 -0.22 5.41
N LEU A 9 5.94 0.09 4.75
CA LEU A 9 5.92 1.10 3.69
C LEU A 9 6.37 2.49 4.20
N PRO A 10 5.88 3.01 5.34
CA PRO A 10 6.33 4.31 5.86
C PRO A 10 7.82 4.35 6.22
N ARG A 11 8.43 3.20 6.54
CA ARG A 11 9.85 3.06 6.87
C ARG A 11 10.74 2.89 5.64
N ILE A 12 10.16 2.52 4.50
CA ILE A 12 10.87 2.32 3.23
C ILE A 12 10.82 3.60 2.38
N ILE A 13 9.64 4.18 2.19
CA ILE A 13 9.43 5.29 1.25
C ILE A 13 9.10 6.63 1.92
N GLY A 14 9.17 6.69 3.25
CA GLY A 14 8.78 7.85 4.03
C GLY A 14 7.29 7.89 4.37
N ALA A 15 6.94 8.69 5.38
CA ALA A 15 5.58 8.76 5.90
C ALA A 15 4.59 9.34 4.87
N ASP A 16 4.97 10.40 4.16
CA ASP A 16 4.08 11.12 3.24
C ASP A 16 3.67 10.24 2.06
N ASN A 17 4.65 9.68 1.33
CA ASN A 17 4.39 8.77 0.20
C ASN A 17 3.59 7.54 0.64
N ALA A 18 3.92 6.97 1.81
CA ALA A 18 3.20 5.82 2.33
C ALA A 18 1.75 6.14 2.69
N ILE A 19 1.48 7.32 3.26
CA ILE A 19 0.12 7.76 3.55
C ILE A 19 -0.65 7.96 2.25
N GLU A 20 -0.06 8.60 1.24
CA GLU A 20 -0.71 8.79 -0.07
C GLU A 20 -1.09 7.44 -0.68
N TRP A 21 -0.17 6.49 -0.74
CA TRP A 21 -0.40 5.16 -1.33
C TRP A 21 -1.44 4.36 -0.55
N ILE A 22 -1.39 4.39 0.78
CA ILE A 22 -2.30 3.63 1.63
C ILE A 22 -3.71 4.23 1.64
N ALA A 23 -3.82 5.56 1.72
CA ALA A 23 -5.11 6.25 1.82
C ALA A 23 -5.86 6.26 0.49
N SER A 24 -5.15 6.38 -0.64
CA SER A 24 -5.77 6.33 -1.97
C SER A 24 -6.09 4.91 -2.43
N GLY A 25 -5.29 3.92 -2.03
CA GLY A 25 -5.44 2.54 -2.51
C GLY A 25 -5.20 2.38 -4.01
N LYS A 26 -4.55 3.36 -4.66
CA LYS A 26 -4.27 3.35 -6.10
C LYS A 26 -3.21 2.32 -6.46
N GLU A 27 -3.31 1.80 -7.68
CA GLU A 27 -2.20 1.08 -8.32
C GLU A 27 -1.11 2.08 -8.71
N ASN A 28 0.15 1.66 -8.65
CA ASN A 28 1.31 2.51 -8.95
C ASN A 28 2.15 1.86 -10.05
N SER A 29 2.66 2.66 -10.97
CA SER A 29 3.51 2.18 -12.06
C SER A 29 4.87 1.71 -11.54
N ALA A 30 5.59 0.93 -12.36
CA ALA A 30 6.96 0.52 -12.04
C ALA A 30 7.90 1.73 -11.89
N GLU A 31 7.70 2.77 -12.72
CA GLU A 31 8.46 4.01 -12.66
C GLU A 31 8.21 4.77 -11.35
N ASP A 32 6.94 4.95 -10.97
CA ASP A 32 6.59 5.61 -9.70
C ASP A 32 7.13 4.83 -8.50
N ALA A 33 7.00 3.51 -8.53
CA ALA A 33 7.50 2.63 -7.48
C ALA A 33 9.03 2.72 -7.32
N LEU A 34 9.77 2.85 -8.42
CA LEU A 34 11.22 3.04 -8.37
C LEU A 34 11.57 4.43 -7.83
N LYS A 35 10.86 5.47 -8.29
CA LYS A 35 11.07 6.86 -7.90
C LYS A 35 10.93 7.08 -6.40
N VAL A 36 9.95 6.45 -5.76
CA VAL A 36 9.73 6.57 -4.30
C VAL A 36 10.50 5.52 -3.48
N GLY A 37 11.11 4.52 -4.14
CA GLY A 37 11.90 3.47 -3.48
C GLY A 37 11.09 2.28 -2.94
N VAL A 38 9.88 2.01 -3.44
CA VAL A 38 9.17 0.76 -3.15
C VAL A 38 9.86 -0.43 -3.83
N VAL A 39 10.37 -0.20 -5.05
CA VAL A 39 11.21 -1.16 -5.78
C VAL A 39 12.60 -0.58 -5.99
N ASP A 40 13.58 -1.45 -6.15
CA ASP A 40 14.99 -1.08 -6.24
C ASP A 40 15.56 -1.05 -7.66
N ALA A 41 14.88 -1.73 -8.58
CA ALA A 41 15.23 -1.80 -9.99
C ALA A 41 13.99 -2.16 -10.81
N VAL A 42 13.93 -1.68 -12.05
CA VAL A 42 12.90 -2.00 -13.04
C VAL A 42 13.58 -2.51 -14.29
N VAL A 43 13.13 -3.66 -14.80
CA VAL A 43 13.69 -4.32 -15.99
C VAL A 43 12.57 -4.84 -16.88
N ALA A 44 12.89 -5.15 -18.13
CA ALA A 44 11.97 -5.81 -19.04
C ALA A 44 11.52 -7.19 -18.49
N PRO A 45 10.28 -7.65 -18.78
CA PRO A 45 9.74 -8.90 -18.23
C PRO A 45 10.66 -10.12 -18.41
N GLU A 46 11.32 -10.21 -19.57
CA GLU A 46 12.19 -11.34 -19.94
C GLU A 46 13.50 -11.36 -19.13
N LYS A 47 13.88 -10.24 -18.53
CA LYS A 47 15.11 -10.07 -17.75
C LYS A 47 14.89 -10.16 -16.25
N LEU A 48 13.64 -10.25 -15.78
CA LEU A 48 13.29 -10.18 -14.36
C LEU A 48 14.05 -11.22 -13.52
N GLN A 49 14.06 -12.48 -13.98
CA GLN A 49 14.73 -13.57 -13.26
C GLN A 49 16.25 -13.36 -13.23
N ALA A 50 16.86 -13.00 -14.36
CA ALA A 50 18.30 -12.78 -14.45
C ALA A 50 18.74 -11.62 -13.53
N ALA A 51 18.01 -10.50 -13.54
CA ALA A 51 18.28 -9.35 -12.69
C ALA A 51 18.14 -9.69 -11.19
N ALA A 52 17.14 -10.50 -10.82
CA ALA A 52 16.96 -10.93 -9.43
C ALA A 52 18.10 -11.84 -8.94
N LEU A 53 18.58 -12.75 -9.79
CA LEU A 53 19.71 -13.62 -9.46
C LEU A 53 21.01 -12.84 -9.31
N ASP A 54 21.29 -11.91 -10.23
CA ASP A 54 22.45 -11.01 -10.16
C ASP A 54 22.42 -10.18 -8.86
N LEU A 55 21.28 -9.57 -8.52
CA LEU A 55 21.14 -8.79 -7.28
C LEU A 55 21.44 -9.61 -6.03
N ILE A 56 20.96 -10.86 -5.97
CA ILE A 56 21.22 -11.75 -4.84
C ILE A 56 22.71 -12.13 -4.77
N GLN A 57 23.36 -12.41 -5.90
CA GLN A 57 24.79 -12.71 -5.94
C GLN A 57 25.62 -11.52 -5.44
N ARG A 58 25.30 -10.30 -5.87
CA ARG A 58 25.94 -9.06 -5.39
C ARG A 58 25.73 -8.86 -3.89
N ALA A 59 24.53 -9.11 -3.37
CA ALA A 59 24.28 -9.05 -1.93
C ALA A 59 25.06 -10.12 -1.14
N ILE A 60 25.19 -11.35 -1.66
CA ILE A 60 25.97 -12.42 -1.03
C ILE A 60 27.47 -12.09 -1.02
N SER A 61 27.98 -11.50 -2.11
CA SER A 61 29.38 -11.10 -2.24
C SER A 61 29.78 -9.96 -1.29
N GLY A 62 28.80 -9.26 -0.71
CA GLY A 62 29.01 -8.09 0.14
C GLY A 62 29.04 -6.76 -0.61
N GLU A 63 28.90 -6.76 -1.95
CA GLU A 63 28.75 -5.52 -2.74
C GLU A 63 27.54 -4.69 -2.26
N PHE A 64 26.43 -5.36 -1.94
CA PHE A 64 25.26 -4.73 -1.36
C PHE A 64 24.99 -5.20 0.06
N ASP A 65 25.03 -4.28 1.03
CA ASP A 65 24.67 -4.57 2.41
C ASP A 65 23.15 -4.71 2.58
N TYR A 66 22.67 -5.94 2.41
CA TYR A 66 21.26 -6.28 2.58
C TYR A 66 20.77 -6.15 4.04
N LYS A 67 21.67 -6.18 5.04
CA LYS A 67 21.30 -6.00 6.44
C LYS A 67 21.05 -4.52 6.73
N ALA A 68 21.94 -3.64 6.28
CA ALA A 68 21.72 -2.19 6.34
C ALA A 68 20.43 -1.78 5.62
N LYS A 69 20.15 -2.36 4.45
CA LYS A 69 18.90 -2.10 3.71
C LYS A 69 17.65 -2.61 4.42
N ARG A 70 17.77 -3.68 5.21
CA ARG A 70 16.67 -4.23 6.02
C ARG A 70 16.40 -3.41 7.28
N GLN A 71 17.42 -2.76 7.83
CA GLN A 71 17.37 -2.12 9.14
C GLN A 71 16.25 -1.05 9.28
N PRO A 72 16.00 -0.15 8.29
CA PRO A 72 14.97 0.88 8.43
C PRO A 72 13.57 0.36 8.77
N LYS A 73 13.17 -0.80 8.22
CA LYS A 73 11.84 -1.39 8.50
C LYS A 73 11.75 -2.12 9.85
N LEU A 74 12.86 -2.23 10.59
CA LEU A 74 12.90 -2.82 11.92
C LEU A 74 12.84 -1.74 13.03
N ASP A 75 13.34 -0.54 12.74
CA ASP A 75 13.45 0.57 13.67
C ASP A 75 12.26 1.54 13.63
N LYS A 76 12.33 2.61 14.43
CA LYS A 76 11.39 3.73 14.39
C LYS A 76 11.52 4.56 13.10
N LEU A 77 10.52 5.38 12.80
CA LEU A 77 10.62 6.37 11.72
C LEU A 77 11.76 7.36 12.01
N LYS A 78 12.39 7.85 10.94
CA LYS A 78 13.50 8.81 11.02
C LYS A 78 13.05 10.24 11.32
N LEU A 79 11.75 10.53 11.23
CA LEU A 79 11.18 11.85 11.47
C LEU A 79 11.32 12.24 12.95
N ASN A 80 11.69 13.49 13.21
CA ASN A 80 11.65 14.07 14.55
C ASN A 80 10.22 14.40 14.99
N ALA A 81 10.02 14.79 16.26
CA ALA A 81 8.68 15.03 16.80
C ALA A 81 7.90 16.15 16.08
N ILE A 82 8.58 17.20 15.62
CA ILE A 82 7.97 18.33 14.91
C ILE A 82 7.58 17.90 13.49
N GLU A 83 8.48 17.21 12.79
CA GLU A 83 8.23 16.64 11.46
C GLU A 83 7.08 15.63 11.49
N GLN A 84 7.02 14.76 12.51
CA GLN A 84 5.91 13.83 12.71
C GLN A 84 4.59 14.58 12.87
N MET A 85 4.55 15.60 13.74
CA MET A 85 3.34 16.39 13.94
C MET A 85 2.88 17.04 12.64
N MET A 86 3.79 17.67 11.90
CA MET A 86 3.48 18.30 10.63
C MET A 86 2.95 17.29 9.60
N ALA A 87 3.67 16.19 9.36
CA ALA A 87 3.30 15.18 8.37
C ALA A 87 1.94 14.54 8.69
N PHE A 88 1.72 14.13 9.94
CA PHE A 88 0.49 13.42 10.31
C PHE A 88 -0.73 14.33 10.40
N GLU A 89 -0.62 15.55 10.93
CA GLU A 89 -1.80 16.44 11.05
C GLU A 89 -2.23 17.01 9.70
N THR A 90 -1.27 17.36 8.82
CA THR A 90 -1.58 17.80 7.45
C THR A 90 -2.23 16.67 6.64
N ALA A 91 -1.68 15.45 6.71
CA ALA A 91 -2.23 14.31 6.01
C ALA A 91 -3.62 13.93 6.51
N LYS A 92 -3.88 13.96 7.83
CA LYS A 92 -5.23 13.74 8.37
C LYS A 92 -6.22 14.76 7.84
N GLY A 93 -5.88 16.05 7.85
CA GLY A 93 -6.76 17.12 7.38
C GLY A 93 -7.12 16.95 5.90
N PHE A 94 -6.11 16.72 5.07
CA PHE A 94 -6.29 16.50 3.63
C PHE A 94 -7.15 15.25 3.33
N VAL A 95 -6.79 14.10 3.93
CA VAL A 95 -7.48 12.83 3.71
C VAL A 95 -8.89 12.85 4.29
N ALA A 96 -9.12 13.49 5.44
CA ALA A 96 -10.47 13.66 5.98
C ALA A 96 -11.34 14.53 5.08
N GLY A 97 -10.77 15.59 4.48
CA GLY A 97 -11.48 16.45 3.53
C GLY A 97 -11.92 15.70 2.26
N GLN A 98 -11.09 14.78 1.77
CA GLN A 98 -11.42 13.98 0.58
C GLN A 98 -12.32 12.78 0.88
N ALA A 99 -12.02 12.04 1.96
CA ALA A 99 -12.77 10.84 2.32
C ALA A 99 -14.14 11.18 2.91
N GLY A 100 -14.30 12.36 3.53
CA GLY A 100 -15.52 12.72 4.25
C GLY A 100 -15.73 11.89 5.52
N PRO A 101 -16.87 12.08 6.22
CA PRO A 101 -17.10 11.50 7.54
C PRO A 101 -17.39 9.98 7.52
N ASN A 102 -17.83 9.45 6.39
CA ASN A 102 -18.38 8.09 6.29
C ASN A 102 -17.34 7.02 5.96
N TYR A 103 -16.11 7.41 5.61
CA TYR A 103 -15.03 6.50 5.23
C TYR A 103 -13.92 6.56 6.28
N PRO A 104 -13.98 5.72 7.34
CA PRO A 104 -13.05 5.80 8.45
C PRO A 104 -11.65 5.23 8.14
N ALA A 105 -11.53 4.35 7.15
CA ALA A 105 -10.31 3.59 6.88
C ALA A 105 -9.09 4.45 6.52
N PRO A 106 -9.18 5.48 5.63
CA PRO A 106 -8.04 6.32 5.29
C PRO A 106 -7.47 7.08 6.51
N VAL A 107 -8.34 7.65 7.34
CA VAL A 107 -7.93 8.39 8.55
C VAL A 107 -7.40 7.44 9.62
N GLU A 108 -7.98 6.25 9.79
CA GLU A 108 -7.47 5.26 10.73
C GLU A 108 -6.08 4.77 10.34
N ALA A 109 -5.79 4.58 9.05
CA ALA A 109 -4.46 4.21 8.59
C ALA A 109 -3.40 5.23 9.01
N ILE A 110 -3.68 6.53 8.88
CA ILE A 110 -2.77 7.60 9.32
C ILE A 110 -2.58 7.56 10.84
N LYS A 111 -3.66 7.38 11.61
CA LYS A 111 -3.60 7.25 13.07
C LYS A 111 -2.75 6.05 13.51
N THR A 112 -2.88 4.92 12.82
CA THR A 112 -2.07 3.72 13.06
C THR A 112 -0.60 4.00 12.80
N ILE A 113 -0.25 4.64 11.68
CA ILE A 113 1.15 4.98 11.36
C ILE A 113 1.71 5.97 12.40
N GLN A 114 0.95 7.01 12.76
CA GLN A 114 1.37 8.00 13.77
C GLN A 114 1.63 7.36 15.14
N LYS A 115 0.73 6.50 15.62
CA LYS A 115 0.92 5.75 16.88
C LYS A 115 2.14 4.83 16.82
N ALA A 116 2.41 4.25 15.65
CA ALA A 116 3.53 3.34 15.41
C ALA A 116 4.86 4.03 15.09
N ALA A 117 4.89 5.36 14.99
CA ALA A 117 6.04 6.11 14.46
C ALA A 117 7.32 5.92 15.29
N ASN A 118 7.19 5.89 16.63
CA ASN A 118 8.30 5.80 17.57
C ASN A 118 8.60 4.38 18.04
N PHE A 119 8.01 3.37 17.42
CA PHE A 119 8.20 1.96 17.77
C PHE A 119 8.95 1.19 16.68
N GLY A 120 9.63 0.12 17.08
CA GLY A 120 10.17 -0.88 16.15
C GLY A 120 9.06 -1.74 15.55
N ARG A 121 9.46 -2.68 14.67
CA ARG A 121 8.55 -3.52 13.88
C ARG A 121 7.46 -4.21 14.71
N ASP A 122 7.83 -4.92 15.77
CA ASP A 122 6.92 -5.85 16.45
C ASP A 122 5.75 -5.11 17.11
N LYS A 123 6.04 -4.07 17.87
CA LYS A 123 5.02 -3.20 18.47
C LYS A 123 4.23 -2.41 17.42
N ALA A 124 4.86 -2.03 16.31
CA ALA A 124 4.14 -1.41 15.20
C ALA A 124 3.12 -2.38 14.54
N LEU A 125 3.43 -3.67 14.45
CA LEU A 125 2.50 -4.70 13.94
C LEU A 125 1.32 -4.92 14.89
N GLU A 126 1.53 -4.87 16.21
CA GLU A 126 0.44 -4.93 17.18
C GLU A 126 -0.54 -3.76 17.01
N ILE A 127 -0.01 -2.55 16.80
CA ILE A 127 -0.81 -1.34 16.55
C ILE A 127 -1.56 -1.45 15.21
N GLU A 128 -0.92 -1.99 14.17
CA GLU A 128 -1.58 -2.28 12.88
C GLU A 128 -2.73 -3.27 13.06
N ALA A 129 -2.49 -4.39 13.76
CA ALA A 129 -3.50 -5.41 13.99
C ALA A 129 -4.72 -4.86 14.74
N ALA A 130 -4.50 -4.05 15.79
CA ALA A 130 -5.59 -3.43 16.54
C ALA A 130 -6.43 -2.47 15.66
N GLY A 131 -5.78 -1.64 14.83
CA GLY A 131 -6.46 -0.76 13.88
C GLY A 131 -7.21 -1.54 12.80
N PHE A 132 -6.60 -2.60 12.28
CA PHE A 132 -7.20 -3.46 11.26
C PHE A 132 -8.46 -4.15 11.77
N VAL A 133 -8.42 -4.78 12.94
CA VAL A 133 -9.58 -5.46 13.55
C VAL A 133 -10.71 -4.48 13.81
N LYS A 134 -10.40 -3.26 14.24
CA LYS A 134 -11.39 -2.19 14.40
C LYS A 134 -12.08 -1.86 13.07
N MET A 135 -11.31 -1.68 11.99
CA MET A 135 -11.86 -1.35 10.67
C MET A 135 -12.65 -2.50 10.05
N ALA A 136 -12.20 -3.74 10.20
CA ALA A 136 -12.86 -4.92 9.66
C ALA A 136 -14.29 -5.13 10.21
N LYS A 137 -14.58 -4.61 11.42
CA LYS A 137 -15.90 -4.70 12.06
C LYS A 137 -16.85 -3.55 11.70
N THR A 138 -16.43 -2.61 10.85
CA THR A 138 -17.29 -1.46 10.48
C THR A 138 -18.31 -1.82 9.42
N SER A 139 -19.48 -1.17 9.46
CA SER A 139 -20.49 -1.30 8.40
C SER A 139 -19.97 -0.83 7.05
N ALA A 140 -19.17 0.25 7.02
CA ALA A 140 -18.51 0.73 5.81
C ALA A 140 -17.63 -0.36 5.16
N ALA A 141 -16.81 -1.06 5.95
CA ALA A 141 -15.99 -2.16 5.42
C ALA A 141 -16.86 -3.30 4.86
N GLN A 142 -17.90 -3.70 5.59
CA GLN A 142 -18.82 -4.75 5.12
C GLN A 142 -19.50 -4.36 3.79
N SER A 143 -20.00 -3.12 3.67
CA SER A 143 -20.64 -2.63 2.45
C SER A 143 -19.67 -2.58 1.27
N LEU A 144 -18.45 -2.08 1.47
CA LEU A 144 -17.45 -2.01 0.41
C LEU A 144 -16.99 -3.40 -0.06
N ILE A 145 -16.83 -4.35 0.86
CA ILE A 145 -16.57 -5.75 0.51
C ILE A 145 -17.75 -6.33 -0.27
N GLY A 146 -18.99 -6.01 0.13
CA GLY A 146 -20.19 -6.40 -0.61
C GLY A 146 -20.20 -5.89 -2.06
N LEU A 147 -19.84 -4.62 -2.28
CA LEU A 147 -19.70 -4.06 -3.63
C LEU A 147 -18.64 -4.80 -4.45
N PHE A 148 -17.50 -5.15 -3.83
CA PHE A 148 -16.47 -5.93 -4.48
C PHE A 148 -16.98 -7.33 -4.90
N LEU A 149 -17.67 -8.04 -4.01
CA LEU A 149 -18.24 -9.36 -4.32
C LEU A 149 -19.28 -9.28 -5.43
N ASN A 150 -20.14 -8.25 -5.41
CA ASN A 150 -21.12 -8.02 -6.46
C ASN A 150 -20.44 -7.77 -7.82
N ASP A 151 -19.38 -6.95 -7.86
CA ASP A 151 -18.59 -6.72 -9.07
C ASP A 151 -17.94 -8.02 -9.60
N GLN A 152 -17.41 -8.87 -8.71
CA GLN A 152 -16.89 -10.18 -9.10
C GLN A 152 -17.97 -11.09 -9.70
N GLU A 153 -19.18 -11.07 -9.13
CA GLU A 153 -20.31 -11.83 -9.67
C GLU A 153 -20.73 -11.30 -11.05
N LEU A 154 -20.80 -9.98 -11.22
CA LEU A 154 -21.11 -9.35 -12.50
C LEU A 154 -20.06 -9.71 -13.56
N LYS A 155 -18.76 -9.63 -13.23
CA LYS A 155 -17.67 -10.04 -14.14
C LYS A 155 -17.76 -11.51 -14.53
N LYS A 156 -18.15 -12.39 -13.61
CA LYS A 156 -18.36 -13.81 -13.91
C LYS A 156 -19.54 -14.01 -14.88
N LYS A 157 -20.66 -13.32 -14.66
CA LYS A 157 -21.82 -13.37 -15.57
C LYS A 157 -21.49 -12.79 -16.94
N ALA A 158 -20.78 -11.67 -16.97
CA ALA A 158 -20.32 -11.02 -18.20
C ALA A 158 -19.44 -11.97 -19.03
N LYS A 159 -18.46 -12.65 -18.42
CA LYS A 159 -17.67 -13.68 -19.11
C LYS A 159 -18.53 -14.79 -19.74
N GLY A 160 -19.58 -15.23 -19.03
CA GLY A 160 -20.52 -16.21 -19.59
C GLY A 160 -21.30 -15.67 -20.79
N TYR A 161 -21.62 -14.37 -20.82
CA TYR A 161 -22.22 -13.74 -21.99
C TYR A 161 -21.20 -13.53 -23.13
N ASP A 162 -19.95 -13.17 -22.82
CA ASP A 162 -18.88 -12.98 -23.80
C ASP A 162 -18.61 -14.24 -24.63
N GLU A 163 -18.72 -15.43 -24.02
CA GLU A 163 -18.56 -16.72 -24.72
C GLU A 163 -19.56 -16.94 -25.85
N VAL A 164 -20.77 -16.37 -25.74
CA VAL A 164 -21.85 -16.53 -26.73
C VAL A 164 -22.14 -15.25 -27.51
N ALA A 165 -21.52 -14.14 -27.11
CA ALA A 165 -21.71 -12.85 -27.75
C ALA A 165 -21.11 -12.84 -29.16
N ARG A 166 -21.82 -12.21 -30.11
CA ARG A 166 -21.27 -11.93 -31.43
C ARG A 166 -20.56 -10.59 -31.42
N ASP A 167 -19.36 -10.56 -31.99
CA ASP A 167 -18.58 -9.34 -32.14
C ASP A 167 -19.36 -8.27 -32.94
N VAL A 168 -19.44 -7.06 -32.39
CA VAL A 168 -20.15 -5.93 -33.02
C VAL A 168 -19.17 -5.18 -33.92
N LYS A 169 -19.07 -5.62 -35.17
CA LYS A 169 -18.13 -5.04 -36.15
C LYS A 169 -18.52 -3.65 -36.66
N GLN A 170 -19.82 -3.34 -36.60
CA GLN A 170 -20.34 -2.04 -37.02
C GLN A 170 -21.53 -1.66 -36.13
N ALA A 171 -21.53 -0.40 -35.68
CA ALA A 171 -22.59 0.19 -34.89
C ALA A 171 -23.00 1.55 -35.50
N ALA A 172 -24.21 2.01 -35.20
CA ALA A 172 -24.72 3.35 -35.53
C ALA A 172 -25.49 3.91 -34.32
N VAL A 173 -25.50 5.23 -34.14
CA VAL A 173 -26.15 5.95 -33.03
C VAL A 173 -27.22 6.89 -33.54
#